data_AF-R9MKC3-F1
#
_entry.id   AF-R9MKC3-F1
#
_cell.length_a   1.000
_cell.length_b   1.000
_cell.length_c   1.000
_cell.angle_alpha   90.00
_cell.angle_beta   90.00
_cell.angle_gamma   90.00
#
_symmetry.space_group_name_H-M   'P 1'
#
loop_
_entity.id
_entity.type
_entity.pdbx_description
1 polymer ?
#
loop_
_entity_poly.entity_id
_entity_poly.type
_entity_poly.pdbx_seq_one_letter_code
_entity_poly.pdbx_strand_id
1 'polypeptide(L)'
;MMLYSDFYYMHKDIESLFSDRTLDIPENLFSSRVPVMYNRLYNVAYTEYCVFNKKDKFMSTHNNFVNFEFVKLKNRIDKNIYFQIAIIKAKMCRTVNGATQEADENIYKTIKVIDIYSKSAMEILDRYLSVLQNESSEKFNWEKNKEIIHKGYLGIYNSGDLDDFLKQEADSEIS
;
A
#
# COMPACT_ATOMS: atom_id res chain seq x y z
N MET A 1 3.82 -10.35 4.48
CA MET A 1 3.45 -10.55 3.06
C MET A 1 2.32 -9.62 2.65
N MET A 2 1.09 -9.77 3.16
CA MET A 2 -0.05 -8.93 2.76
C MET A 2 0.14 -7.42 3.05
N LEU A 3 0.81 -7.06 4.14
CA LEU A 3 1.11 -5.65 4.40
C LEU A 3 2.09 -5.06 3.36
N TYR A 4 3.04 -5.86 2.86
CA TYR A 4 3.95 -5.43 1.80
C TYR A 4 3.19 -5.17 0.51
N SER A 5 2.25 -6.05 0.13
CA SER A 5 1.45 -5.84 -1.09
C SER A 5 0.64 -4.56 -1.02
N ASP A 6 0.09 -4.17 0.14
CA ASP A 6 -0.66 -2.89 0.23
C ASP A 6 0.22 -1.68 -0.06
N PHE A 7 1.42 -1.62 0.50
CA PHE A 7 2.38 -0.55 0.23
C PHE A 7 2.89 -0.60 -1.22
N TYR A 8 3.12 -1.80 -1.76
CA TYR A 8 3.54 -1.98 -3.14
C TYR A 8 2.46 -1.48 -4.12
N TYR A 9 1.21 -1.91 -3.94
CA TYR A 9 0.11 -1.45 -4.78
C TYR A 9 -0.13 0.05 -4.62
N MET A 10 0.01 0.61 -3.41
CA MET A 10 -0.09 2.05 -3.19
C MET A 10 0.98 2.79 -4.01
N HIS A 11 2.22 2.33 -3.96
CA HIS A 11 3.32 2.86 -4.76
C HIS A 11 3.02 2.74 -6.28
N LYS A 12 2.53 1.59 -6.75
CA LYS A 12 2.21 1.39 -8.16
C LYS A 12 1.06 2.26 -8.66
N ASP A 13 0.02 2.48 -7.84
CA ASP A 13 -1.09 3.38 -8.17
C ASP A 13 -0.59 4.82 -8.35
N ILE A 14 0.35 5.22 -7.50
CA ILE A 14 1.02 6.53 -7.58
C ILE A 14 1.92 6.64 -8.82
N GLU A 15 2.66 5.59 -9.17
CA GLU A 15 3.45 5.57 -10.40
C GLU A 15 2.56 5.78 -11.63
N SER A 16 1.40 5.11 -11.69
CA SER A 16 0.44 5.30 -12.77
C SER A 16 -0.02 6.76 -12.88
N LEU A 17 -0.37 7.39 -11.76
CA LEU A 17 -0.74 8.82 -11.70
C LEU A 17 0.39 9.77 -12.13
N PHE A 18 1.65 9.42 -11.87
CA PHE A 18 2.78 10.25 -12.29
C PHE A 18 3.15 10.02 -13.76
N SER A 19 2.93 8.82 -14.30
CA SER A 19 3.14 8.52 -15.71
C SER A 19 2.11 9.18 -16.63
N ASP A 20 0.87 9.34 -16.14
CA ASP A 20 -0.19 10.03 -16.86
C ASP A 20 -0.95 10.97 -15.93
N ARG A 21 -0.67 12.26 -16.07
CA ARG A 21 -1.32 13.32 -15.28
C ARG A 21 -2.73 13.68 -15.78
N THR A 22 -3.20 13.06 -16.85
CA THR A 22 -4.58 13.23 -17.33
C THR A 22 -5.57 12.35 -16.57
N LEU A 23 -5.08 11.32 -15.86
CA LEU A 23 -5.90 10.47 -15.00
C LEU A 23 -6.53 11.29 -13.88
N ASP A 24 -7.83 11.11 -13.70
CA ASP A 24 -8.54 11.66 -12.55
C ASP A 24 -8.01 11.01 -11.26
N ILE A 25 -7.88 11.80 -10.21
CA ILE A 25 -7.34 11.34 -8.91
C ILE A 25 -8.52 11.00 -8.00
N PRO A 26 -8.78 9.72 -7.68
CA PRO A 26 -9.87 9.34 -6.81
C PRO A 26 -9.69 9.96 -5.41
N GLU A 27 -10.74 10.57 -4.88
CA GLU A 27 -10.71 11.18 -3.54
C GLU A 27 -10.39 10.18 -2.43
N ASN A 28 -10.77 8.93 -2.69
CA ASN A 28 -10.70 7.81 -1.78
C ASN A 28 -9.54 6.85 -2.13
N LEU A 29 -8.58 7.28 -2.99
CA LEU A 29 -7.49 6.48 -3.57
C LEU A 29 -6.83 5.50 -2.60
N PHE A 30 -6.56 5.92 -1.35
CA PHE A 30 -5.94 5.07 -0.32
C PHE A 30 -6.87 4.67 0.83
N SER A 31 -8.09 5.22 0.86
CA SER A 31 -8.99 5.14 2.02
C SER A 31 -9.43 3.70 2.34
N SER A 32 -9.65 2.87 1.32
CA SER A 32 -10.03 1.46 1.50
C SER A 32 -8.87 0.60 2.02
N ARG A 33 -7.62 1.00 1.73
CA ARG A 33 -6.42 0.25 2.13
C ARG A 33 -5.96 0.57 3.54
N VAL A 34 -6.12 1.82 3.99
CA VAL A 34 -5.62 2.26 5.31
C VAL A 34 -6.12 1.38 6.48
N PRO A 35 -7.43 1.09 6.62
CA PRO A 35 -7.91 0.20 7.69
C PRO A 35 -7.34 -1.22 7.60
N VAL A 36 -7.23 -1.75 6.37
CA VAL A 36 -6.68 -3.08 6.08
C VAL A 36 -5.20 -3.14 6.46
N MET A 37 -4.44 -2.09 6.14
CA MET A 37 -3.04 -1.95 6.49
C MET A 37 -2.82 -1.89 8.00
N TYR A 38 -3.66 -1.16 8.75
CA TYR A 38 -3.62 -1.20 10.22
C TYR A 38 -3.85 -2.60 10.74
N ASN A 39 -4.93 -3.25 10.30
CA ASN A 39 -5.26 -4.60 10.76
C ASN A 39 -4.09 -5.56 10.50
N ARG A 40 -3.52 -5.52 9.29
CA ARG A 40 -2.36 -6.35 8.93
C ARG A 40 -1.11 -6.00 9.74
N LEU A 41 -0.83 -4.73 10.00
CA LEU A 41 0.31 -4.30 10.81
C LEU A 41 0.17 -4.78 12.26
N TYR A 42 -1.01 -4.63 12.85
CA TYR A 42 -1.31 -5.12 14.20
C TYR A 42 -1.25 -6.64 14.28
N ASN A 43 -1.78 -7.36 13.28
CA ASN A 43 -1.69 -8.83 13.24
C ASN A 43 -0.23 -9.29 13.20
N VAL A 44 0.65 -8.62 12.43
CA VAL A 44 2.08 -8.94 12.46
C VAL A 44 2.64 -8.72 13.86
N ALA A 45 2.33 -7.59 14.52
CA ALA A 45 2.89 -7.25 15.83
C ALA A 45 2.39 -8.13 16.98
N TYR A 46 1.14 -8.61 16.89
CA TYR A 46 0.52 -9.47 17.91
C TYR A 46 0.54 -10.95 17.54
N THR A 47 1.29 -11.34 16.50
CA THR A 47 1.48 -12.77 16.21
C THR A 47 2.27 -13.39 17.36
N GLU A 48 1.58 -14.20 18.16
CA GLU A 48 2.23 -14.98 19.21
C GLU A 48 3.01 -16.13 18.56
N TYR A 49 4.33 -15.98 18.46
CA TYR A 49 5.20 -17.04 17.97
C TYR A 49 5.56 -18.05 19.08
N CYS A 50 4.54 -18.58 19.78
CA CYS A 50 4.68 -19.55 20.90
C CYS A 50 5.40 -20.85 20.51
N VAL A 51 5.63 -21.10 19.23
CA VAL A 51 6.29 -22.32 18.73
C VAL A 51 7.82 -22.24 18.78
N PHE A 52 8.41 -21.04 18.98
CA PHE A 52 9.86 -20.88 19.12
C PHE A 52 10.26 -20.86 20.59
N ASN A 53 10.29 -22.04 21.22
CA ASN A 53 10.77 -22.25 22.60
C ASN A 53 12.28 -21.99 22.79
N LYS A 54 12.97 -21.42 21.79
CA LYS A 54 14.36 -20.98 21.88
C LYS A 54 14.43 -19.49 21.64
N LYS A 55 15.35 -18.82 22.32
CA LYS A 55 15.79 -17.44 22.03
C LYS A 55 16.52 -17.39 20.68
N ASP A 56 15.85 -17.81 19.62
CA ASP A 56 16.41 -17.85 18.27
C ASP A 56 16.38 -16.44 17.67
N LYS A 57 17.28 -16.23 16.71
CA LYS A 57 17.47 -14.97 15.99
C LYS A 57 16.16 -14.37 15.45
N PHE A 58 15.21 -15.24 15.09
CA PHE A 58 13.83 -14.89 14.74
C PHE A 58 13.13 -14.03 15.81
N MET A 59 13.16 -14.46 17.08
CA MET A 59 12.49 -13.75 18.17
C MET A 59 13.13 -12.38 18.41
N SER A 60 14.45 -12.28 18.29
CA SER A 60 15.17 -11.01 18.35
C SER A 60 14.75 -10.05 17.21
N THR A 61 14.67 -10.57 15.98
CA THR A 61 14.22 -9.79 14.81
C THR A 61 12.77 -9.35 14.95
N HIS A 62 11.87 -10.23 15.41
CA HIS A 62 10.48 -9.87 15.63
C HIS A 62 10.32 -8.83 16.74
N ASN A 63 11.02 -8.99 17.87
CA ASN A 63 11.02 -7.99 18.94
C ASN A 63 11.57 -6.63 18.46
N ASN A 64 12.63 -6.63 17.66
CA ASN A 64 13.15 -5.40 17.05
C ASN A 64 12.09 -4.76 16.12
N PHE A 65 11.42 -5.57 15.31
CA PHE A 65 10.34 -5.08 14.47
C PHE A 65 9.21 -4.43 15.29
N VAL A 66 8.70 -5.12 16.32
CA VAL A 66 7.60 -4.63 17.18
C VAL A 66 7.99 -3.37 17.94
N ASN A 67 9.21 -3.30 18.48
CA ASN A 67 9.64 -2.18 19.31
C ASN A 67 10.03 -0.92 18.51
N PHE A 68 10.53 -1.08 17.27
CA PHE A 68 11.08 0.05 16.51
C PHE A 68 10.42 0.27 15.16
N GLU A 69 10.26 -0.78 14.35
CA GLU A 69 9.77 -0.65 12.98
C GLU A 69 8.24 -0.51 12.93
N PHE A 70 7.52 -1.13 13.85
CA PHE A 70 6.06 -1.01 13.98
C PHE A 70 5.62 0.44 14.10
N VAL A 71 6.23 1.22 15.00
CA VAL A 71 5.89 2.63 15.21
C VAL A 71 6.14 3.45 13.94
N LYS A 72 7.26 3.19 13.25
CA LYS A 72 7.57 3.85 11.97
C LYS A 72 6.51 3.54 10.91
N LEU A 73 6.12 2.28 10.76
CA LEU A 73 5.09 1.86 9.81
C LEU A 73 3.72 2.42 10.15
N LYS A 74 3.32 2.37 11.43
CA LYS A 74 2.07 2.95 11.92
C LYS A 74 2.01 4.44 11.59
N ASN A 75 3.06 5.19 11.93
CA ASN A 75 3.12 6.62 11.65
C ASN A 75 2.98 6.92 10.16
N ARG A 76 3.53 6.07 9.28
CA ARG A 76 3.38 6.21 7.82
C ARG A 76 1.96 5.94 7.35
N ILE A 77 1.29 4.93 7.92
CA ILE A 77 -0.13 4.68 7.63
C ILE A 77 -0.97 5.88 8.10
N ASP A 78 -0.70 6.41 9.30
CA ASP A 78 -1.38 7.60 9.84
C ASP A 78 -1.24 8.82 8.88
N LYS A 79 -0.12 8.94 8.15
CA LYS A 79 0.09 10.04 7.19
C LYS A 79 -0.84 10.02 5.97
N ASN A 80 -1.57 8.94 5.70
CA ASN A 80 -2.54 8.91 4.60
C ASN A 80 -3.69 9.92 4.79
N ILE A 81 -4.00 10.34 6.03
CA ILE A 81 -5.00 11.38 6.30
C ILE A 81 -4.67 12.70 5.59
N TYR A 82 -3.37 13.00 5.39
CA TYR A 82 -2.96 14.24 4.72
C TYR A 82 -3.35 14.25 3.25
N PHE A 83 -3.47 13.09 2.59
CA PHE A 83 -4.02 13.00 1.24
C PHE A 83 -5.46 13.49 1.17
N GLN A 84 -6.32 12.98 2.07
CA GLN A 84 -7.71 13.41 2.14
C GLN A 84 -7.83 14.91 2.42
N ILE A 85 -7.01 15.42 3.35
CA ILE A 85 -6.94 16.86 3.64
C ILE A 85 -6.51 17.66 2.40
N ALA A 86 -5.53 17.18 1.64
CA ALA A 86 -5.05 17.86 0.44
C ALA A 86 -6.13 17.93 -0.65
N ILE A 87 -6.85 16.82 -0.90
CA ILE A 87 -7.98 16.78 -1.85
C ILE A 87 -9.10 17.73 -1.43
N ILE A 88 -9.50 17.72 -0.15
CA ILE A 88 -10.54 18.61 0.37
C ILE A 88 -10.13 20.08 0.22
N LYS A 89 -8.89 20.43 0.60
CA LYS A 89 -8.37 21.79 0.43
C LYS A 89 -8.35 22.23 -1.03
N ALA A 90 -7.90 21.36 -1.93
CA ALA A 90 -7.88 21.64 -3.36
C ALA A 90 -9.29 21.92 -3.91
N LYS A 91 -10.28 21.10 -3.53
CA LYS A 91 -11.70 21.31 -3.88
C LYS A 91 -12.23 22.65 -3.38
N MET A 92 -11.97 22.99 -2.11
CA MET A 92 -12.39 24.28 -1.54
C MET A 92 -11.77 25.46 -2.30
N CYS A 93 -10.47 25.39 -2.62
CA CYS A 93 -9.82 26.42 -3.42
C CYS A 93 -10.48 26.56 -4.81
N ARG A 94 -10.78 25.44 -5.48
CA ARG A 94 -11.47 25.44 -6.78
C ARG A 94 -12.85 26.10 -6.71
N THR A 95 -13.62 25.86 -5.65
CA THR A 95 -14.97 26.43 -5.46
C THR A 95 -14.93 27.92 -5.15
N VAL A 96 -13.97 28.38 -4.35
CA VAL A 96 -13.92 29.77 -3.85
C VAL A 96 -13.18 30.71 -4.82
N ASN A 97 -12.09 30.25 -5.44
CA ASN A 97 -11.18 31.08 -6.23
C ASN A 97 -11.10 30.67 -7.72
N GLY A 98 -11.88 29.68 -8.15
CA GLY A 98 -11.74 29.03 -9.46
C GLY A 98 -10.61 28.00 -9.47
N ALA A 99 -10.52 27.19 -10.54
CA ALA A 99 -9.48 26.17 -10.65
C ALA A 99 -8.09 26.79 -10.73
N THR A 100 -7.25 26.57 -9.72
CA THR A 100 -5.87 27.06 -9.68
C THR A 100 -4.87 25.92 -9.82
N GLN A 101 -3.84 26.16 -10.62
CA GLN A 101 -2.69 25.26 -10.82
C GLN A 101 -2.01 24.88 -9.48
N GLU A 102 -2.09 25.75 -8.48
CA GLU A 102 -1.57 25.55 -7.12
C GLU A 102 -2.30 24.44 -6.34
N ALA A 103 -3.61 24.27 -6.53
CA ALA A 103 -4.38 23.23 -5.87
C ALA A 103 -3.91 21.83 -6.31
N ASP A 104 -3.67 21.67 -7.62
CA ASP A 104 -3.21 20.41 -8.21
C ASP A 104 -1.77 20.11 -7.79
N GLU A 105 -0.90 21.12 -7.76
CA GLU A 105 0.46 20.97 -7.24
C GLU A 105 0.48 20.43 -5.80
N ASN A 106 -0.41 20.90 -4.92
CA ASN A 106 -0.45 20.46 -3.53
C ASN A 106 -0.90 19.00 -3.40
N ILE A 107 -1.83 18.54 -4.25
CA ILE A 107 -2.23 17.13 -4.33
C ILE A 107 -1.02 16.29 -4.75
N TYR A 108 -0.35 16.63 -5.85
CA TYR A 108 0.79 15.86 -6.35
C TYR A 108 2.00 15.88 -5.39
N LYS A 109 2.27 17.00 -4.71
CA LYS A 109 3.28 17.07 -3.64
C LYS A 109 2.94 16.10 -2.50
N THR A 110 1.67 16.02 -2.11
CA THR A 110 1.20 15.10 -1.07
C THR A 110 1.34 13.64 -1.52
N ILE A 111 0.91 13.32 -2.74
CA ILE A 111 1.07 12.00 -3.35
C ILE A 111 2.55 11.57 -3.37
N LYS A 112 3.46 12.48 -3.76
CA LYS A 112 4.90 12.20 -3.79
C LYS A 112 5.46 11.85 -2.40
N VAL A 113 5.00 12.54 -1.35
CA VAL A 113 5.40 12.23 0.03
C VAL A 113 4.92 10.83 0.44
N ILE A 114 3.69 10.47 0.07
CA ILE A 114 3.12 9.14 0.34
C ILE A 114 3.87 8.04 -0.42
N ASP A 115 4.29 8.30 -1.66
CA ASP A 115 5.12 7.37 -2.44
C ASP A 115 6.45 7.06 -1.73
N ILE A 116 7.14 8.11 -1.26
CA ILE A 116 8.39 7.95 -0.50
C ILE A 116 8.17 7.11 0.76
N TYR A 117 7.06 7.35 1.48
CA TYR A 117 6.71 6.57 2.66
C TYR A 117 6.39 5.12 2.33
N SER A 118 5.70 4.87 1.21
CA SER A 118 5.35 3.54 0.74
C SER A 118 6.59 2.73 0.37
N LYS A 119 7.50 3.32 -0.41
CA LYS A 119 8.79 2.71 -0.77
C LYS A 119 9.61 2.37 0.47
N SER A 120 9.75 3.31 1.39
CA SER A 120 10.50 3.03 2.62
C SER A 120 9.80 1.99 3.50
N ALA A 121 8.47 1.88 3.46
CA ALA A 121 7.74 0.86 4.22
C ALA A 121 7.96 -0.52 3.60
N MET A 122 7.97 -0.61 2.27
CA MET A 122 8.35 -1.81 1.55
C MET A 122 9.76 -2.26 1.94
N GLU A 123 10.75 -1.36 2.01
CA GLU A 123 12.12 -1.72 2.43
C GLU A 123 12.19 -2.31 3.84
N ILE A 124 11.46 -1.72 4.80
CA ILE A 124 11.38 -2.24 6.18
C ILE A 124 10.80 -3.65 6.19
N LEU A 125 9.69 -3.84 5.48
CA LEU A 125 8.98 -5.12 5.43
C LEU A 125 9.77 -6.18 4.66
N ASP A 126 10.44 -5.80 3.58
CA ASP A 126 11.30 -6.67 2.80
C ASP A 126 12.45 -7.20 3.66
N ARG A 127 13.17 -6.30 4.36
CA ARG A 127 14.22 -6.72 5.30
C ARG A 127 13.69 -7.65 6.38
N TYR A 128 12.53 -7.34 6.97
CA TYR A 128 11.92 -8.19 7.99
C TYR A 128 11.61 -9.58 7.44
N LEU A 129 10.94 -9.67 6.28
CA LEU A 129 10.53 -10.92 5.65
C LEU A 129 11.70 -11.73 5.11
N SER A 130 12.76 -11.10 4.58
CA SER A 130 13.99 -11.78 4.17
C SER A 130 14.71 -12.43 5.35
N VAL A 131 14.69 -11.81 6.54
CA VAL A 131 15.20 -12.48 7.75
C VAL A 131 14.36 -13.70 8.09
N LEU A 132 13.02 -13.60 8.03
CA LEU A 132 12.16 -14.77 8.27
C LEU A 132 12.40 -15.89 7.26
N GLN A 133 12.61 -15.55 5.98
CA GLN A 133 12.94 -16.49 4.92
C GLN A 133 14.26 -17.22 5.19
N ASN A 134 15.30 -16.50 5.62
CA ASN A 134 16.61 -17.10 5.88
C ASN A 134 16.57 -18.07 7.07
N GLU A 135 15.78 -17.77 8.09
CA GLU A 135 15.64 -18.62 9.28
C GLU A 135 14.62 -19.76 9.09
N SER A 136 13.76 -19.71 8.06
CA SER A 136 12.69 -20.69 7.82
C SER A 136 12.29 -20.74 6.34
N SER A 137 13.24 -21.10 5.48
CA SER A 137 13.12 -21.00 4.02
C SER A 137 11.98 -21.81 3.43
N GLU A 138 11.72 -23.00 3.98
CA GLU A 138 10.65 -23.91 3.54
C GLU A 138 9.24 -23.39 3.89
N LYS A 139 9.12 -22.48 4.87
CA LYS A 139 7.83 -22.04 5.42
C LYS A 139 7.31 -20.73 4.82
N PHE A 140 8.20 -19.80 4.46
CA PHE A 140 7.79 -18.43 4.09
C PHE A 140 7.84 -18.12 2.58
N ASN A 141 8.72 -18.78 1.81
CA ASN A 141 8.92 -18.57 0.37
C ASN A 141 8.85 -17.08 -0.07
N TRP A 142 9.49 -16.18 0.68
CA TRP A 142 9.28 -14.73 0.54
C TRP A 142 9.57 -14.21 -0.87
N GLU A 143 10.71 -14.55 -1.47
CA GLU A 143 11.10 -14.07 -2.80
C GLU A 143 10.09 -14.47 -3.87
N LYS A 144 9.62 -15.72 -3.87
CA LYS A 144 8.58 -16.19 -4.79
C LYS A 144 7.28 -15.40 -4.61
N ASN A 145 6.89 -15.13 -3.37
CA ASN A 145 5.69 -14.36 -3.10
C ASN A 145 5.81 -12.89 -3.47
N LYS A 146 7.00 -12.30 -3.29
CA LYS A 146 7.31 -10.93 -3.74
C LYS A 146 7.16 -10.82 -5.25
N GLU A 147 7.69 -11.78 -6.01
CA GLU A 147 7.48 -11.83 -7.46
C GLU A 147 6.00 -11.96 -7.84
N ILE A 148 5.23 -12.81 -7.15
CA ILE A 148 3.79 -12.97 -7.39
C ILE A 148 3.05 -11.65 -7.13
N ILE A 149 3.37 -10.96 -6.02
CA ILE A 149 2.78 -9.65 -5.70
C ILE A 149 3.09 -8.65 -6.82
N HIS A 150 4.33 -8.63 -7.31
CA HIS A 150 4.76 -7.69 -8.35
C HIS A 150 4.08 -7.99 -9.70
N LYS A 151 4.00 -9.26 -10.09
CA LYS A 151 3.35 -9.69 -11.34
C LYS A 151 1.82 -9.57 -11.28
N GLY A 152 1.22 -9.72 -10.10
CA GLY A 152 -0.22 -9.72 -9.89
C GLY A 152 -0.85 -8.34 -9.74
N TYR A 153 -0.07 -7.25 -9.85
CA TYR A 153 -0.65 -5.91 -9.83
C TYR A 153 -1.41 -5.62 -11.13
N LEU A 154 -2.72 -5.41 -11.01
CA LEU A 154 -3.61 -5.16 -12.15
C LEU A 154 -3.84 -3.67 -12.45
N GLY A 155 -3.25 -2.74 -11.68
CA GLY A 155 -3.42 -1.30 -11.91
C GLY A 155 -4.81 -0.79 -11.56
N ILE A 156 -4.98 0.15 -10.64
CA ILE A 156 -6.34 0.71 -10.38
C ILE A 156 -6.95 1.42 -11.60
N TYR A 157 -6.13 1.84 -12.56
CA TYR A 157 -6.56 2.44 -13.83
C TYR A 157 -6.56 1.45 -15.00
N ASN A 158 -6.10 0.21 -14.77
CA ASN A 158 -6.08 -0.88 -15.76
C ASN A 158 -7.02 -2.03 -15.36
N SER A 159 -7.50 -2.06 -14.12
CA SER A 159 -8.45 -3.04 -13.61
C SER A 159 -9.86 -2.60 -13.97
N GLY A 160 -10.33 -3.10 -15.11
CA GLY A 160 -11.69 -2.91 -15.59
C GLY A 160 -11.77 -1.76 -16.58
N ASP A 161 -11.51 -2.06 -17.84
CA ASP A 161 -12.31 -1.42 -18.87
C ASP A 161 -13.77 -1.79 -18.52
N LEU A 162 -14.60 -0.80 -18.19
CA LEU A 162 -15.99 -1.03 -17.82
C LEU A 162 -16.67 -1.86 -18.92
N ASP A 163 -16.25 -1.65 -20.18
CA ASP A 163 -16.71 -2.41 -21.33
C ASP A 163 -16.35 -3.90 -21.24
N ASP A 164 -15.16 -4.26 -20.73
CA ASP A 164 -14.75 -5.65 -20.55
C ASP A 164 -15.40 -6.31 -19.33
N PHE A 165 -15.79 -5.52 -18.33
CA PHE A 165 -16.61 -6.01 -17.21
C PHE A 165 -18.07 -6.24 -17.65
N LEU A 166 -18.66 -5.30 -18.39
CA LEU A 166 -20.04 -5.39 -18.88
C LEU A 166 -20.23 -6.47 -19.95
N LYS A 167 -19.20 -6.77 -20.77
CA LYS A 167 -19.23 -7.90 -21.71
C LYS A 167 -19.37 -9.26 -21.01
N GLN A 168 -18.89 -9.40 -19.76
CA GLN A 168 -18.96 -10.66 -19.03
C GLN A 168 -20.40 -11.04 -18.64
N GLU A 169 -21.31 -10.07 -18.49
CA GLU A 169 -22.73 -10.36 -18.30
C GLU A 169 -23.43 -10.71 -19.64
N ALA A 170 -23.06 -10.04 -20.73
CA ALA A 170 -23.67 -10.30 -22.04
C ALA A 170 -23.41 -11.73 -22.56
N ASP A 171 -22.23 -12.30 -22.29
CA ASP A 171 -21.90 -13.68 -22.66
C ASP A 171 -22.49 -14.72 -21.69
N SER A 172 -22.97 -14.30 -20.52
CA SER A 172 -23.59 -15.18 -19.51
C SER A 172 -25.09 -15.40 -19.74
N GLU A 173 -25.74 -14.59 -20.58
CA GLU A 173 -27.15 -14.74 -20.96
C GLU A 173 -27.36 -15.55 -22.26
N ILE A 174 -26.29 -16.06 -22.89
CA ILE A 174 -26.34 -16.83 -24.14
C ILE A 174 -25.93 -18.31 -23.96
N SER A 175 -25.63 -18.78 -22.73
CA SER A 175 -25.28 -20.20 -22.47
C SER A 175 -26.38 -21.00 -21.78
#